data_AF-A0A9R0S1C6-F1
#
_entry.id   AF-A0A9R0S1C6-F1
#
_cell.length_a   1.000
_cell.length_b   1.000
_cell.length_c   1.000
_cell.angle_alpha   90.00
_cell.angle_beta   90.00
_cell.angle_gamma   90.00
#
_symmetry.space_group_name_H-M   'P 1'
#
loop_
_entity.id
_entity.type
_entity.pdbx_description
1 polymer ?
#
loop_
_entity_poly.entity_id
_entity_poly.type
_entity_poly.pdbx_seq_one_letter_code
_entity_poly.pdbx_strand_id
1 'polypeptide(L)'
;MQIVQEVEATGGNVGASASREQMVYSYDTLKAYIPQAVEVLLDSVRNPLFVQDEVDRQLALTREEVHAVQKNPEKFLQEVLNLVGYEGAIANPLIAPEEALGIINADIIRKFYHENFTADRVVLAASGVDHQQLLDVAEPLLSDWHKGSPMETPKSTYTDDTCCVGF
;
A
#
# COMPACT_ATOMS: atom_id res chain seq x y z
N MET A 1 -1.14 -3.39 19.74
CA MET A 1 0.25 -3.37 20.28
C MET A 1 0.97 -4.71 20.21
N GLN A 2 0.29 -5.83 19.94
CA GLN A 2 0.94 -7.15 19.83
C GLN A 2 1.93 -7.24 18.66
N ILE A 3 1.56 -6.77 17.47
CA ILE A 3 2.42 -6.80 16.27
C ILE A 3 3.77 -6.10 16.52
N VAL A 4 3.77 -4.92 17.14
CA VAL A 4 5.00 -4.18 17.44
C VAL A 4 5.95 -4.99 18.33
N GLN A 5 5.41 -5.67 19.34
CA GLN A 5 6.21 -6.50 20.24
C GLN A 5 6.78 -7.73 19.54
N GLU A 6 6.02 -8.37 18.65
CA GLU A 6 6.49 -9.50 17.84
C GLU A 6 7.60 -9.08 16.87
N VAL A 7 7.44 -7.89 16.25
CA VAL A 7 8.47 -7.30 15.39
C VAL A 7 9.75 -7.03 16.18
N GLU A 8 9.66 -6.35 17.32
CA GLU A 8 10.81 -6.04 18.17
C GLU A 8 11.49 -7.30 18.73
N ALA A 9 10.71 -8.32 19.11
CA ALA A 9 11.23 -9.58 19.64
C ALA A 9 12.11 -10.34 18.64
N THR A 10 11.82 -10.21 17.34
CA THR A 10 12.63 -10.82 16.27
C THR A 10 13.78 -9.92 15.80
N GLY A 11 13.91 -8.70 16.37
CA GLY A 11 14.80 -7.66 15.85
C GLY A 11 14.42 -7.24 14.43
N GLY A 12 13.13 -7.37 14.09
CA GLY A 12 12.61 -7.13 12.75
C GLY A 12 12.46 -5.65 12.43
N ASN A 13 12.50 -5.32 11.15
CA ASN A 13 12.14 -4.01 10.62
C ASN A 13 11.01 -4.17 9.62
N VAL A 14 9.93 -3.41 9.80
CA VAL A 14 8.75 -3.45 8.91
C VAL A 14 8.65 -2.17 8.12
N GLY A 15 8.16 -2.28 6.89
CA GLY A 15 7.95 -1.15 6.00
C GLY A 15 6.67 -1.32 5.18
N ALA A 16 6.08 -0.19 4.81
CA ALA A 16 5.00 -0.14 3.84
C ALA A 16 5.28 1.01 2.88
N SER A 17 5.05 0.77 1.58
CA SER A 17 5.15 1.80 0.55
C SER A 17 4.03 1.63 -0.47
N ALA A 18 3.51 2.75 -0.97
CA ALA A 18 2.48 2.78 -1.98
C ALA A 18 2.95 3.60 -3.18
N SER A 19 2.72 3.06 -4.37
CA SER A 19 2.89 3.72 -5.65
C SER A 19 1.55 3.69 -6.41
N ARG A 20 1.49 4.29 -7.59
CA ARG A 20 0.27 4.31 -8.42
C ARG A 20 -0.17 2.93 -8.90
N GLU A 21 0.78 2.00 -9.06
CA GLU A 21 0.52 0.70 -9.70
C GLU A 21 0.68 -0.48 -8.74
N GLN A 22 1.39 -0.30 -7.62
CA GLN A 22 1.66 -1.36 -6.65
C GLN A 22 1.85 -0.82 -5.24
N MET A 23 1.53 -1.65 -4.26
CA MET A 23 1.83 -1.44 -2.84
C MET A 23 2.76 -2.56 -2.38
N VAL A 24 3.73 -2.22 -1.53
CA VAL A 24 4.72 -3.16 -1.02
C VAL A 24 4.72 -3.08 0.50
N TYR A 25 4.55 -4.24 1.13
CA TYR A 25 4.74 -4.44 2.56
C TYR A 25 5.97 -5.33 2.74
N SER A 26 6.94 -4.88 3.53
CA SER A 26 8.22 -5.55 3.71
C SER A 26 8.48 -5.86 5.18
N TYR A 27 9.17 -6.97 5.41
CA TYR A 27 9.65 -7.37 6.72
C TYR A 27 11.08 -7.88 6.57
N ASP A 28 12.03 -7.22 7.22
CA ASP A 28 13.42 -7.64 7.30
C ASP A 28 13.71 -8.24 8.67
N THR A 29 14.34 -9.41 8.72
CA THR A 29 14.75 -10.06 9.98
C THR A 29 15.94 -11.01 9.78
N LEU A 30 16.43 -11.58 10.87
CA LEU A 30 17.42 -12.65 10.84
C LEU A 30 16.80 -13.96 10.32
N LYS A 31 17.58 -14.76 9.60
CA LYS A 31 17.12 -16.03 8.99
C LYS A 31 16.42 -16.98 9.98
N ALA A 32 16.79 -16.94 11.25
CA ALA A 32 16.20 -17.78 12.29
C ALA A 32 14.72 -17.46 12.57
N TYR A 33 14.25 -16.25 12.24
CA TYR A 33 12.91 -15.76 12.53
C TYR A 33 12.01 -15.63 11.29
N ILE A 34 12.43 -16.20 10.16
CA ILE A 34 11.67 -16.11 8.91
C ILE A 34 10.24 -16.66 9.03
N PRO A 35 9.99 -17.83 9.67
CA PRO A 35 8.63 -18.32 9.83
C PRO A 35 7.72 -17.32 10.56
N GLN A 36 8.20 -16.74 11.66
CA GLN A 36 7.47 -15.76 12.45
C GLN A 36 7.24 -14.46 11.67
N ALA A 37 8.26 -13.99 10.93
CA ALA A 37 8.13 -12.79 10.12
C ALA A 37 7.11 -12.95 8.99
N VAL A 38 7.07 -14.13 8.34
CA VAL A 38 6.08 -14.44 7.30
C VAL A 38 4.68 -14.49 7.89
N GLU A 39 4.49 -15.13 9.04
CA GLU A 39 3.20 -15.15 9.75
C GLU A 39 2.69 -13.74 10.05
N VAL A 40 3.53 -12.90 10.68
CA VAL A 40 3.16 -11.52 11.04
C VAL A 40 2.87 -10.67 9.81
N LEU A 41 3.71 -10.77 8.77
CA LEU A 41 3.53 -10.03 7.52
C LEU A 41 2.23 -10.42 6.83
N LEU A 42 1.98 -11.72 6.68
CA LEU A 42 0.79 -12.21 5.98
C LEU A 42 -0.48 -11.95 6.77
N ASP A 43 -0.48 -12.09 8.11
CA ASP A 43 -1.66 -11.74 8.92
C ASP A 43 -1.97 -10.25 8.83
N SER A 44 -0.95 -9.39 8.89
CA SER A 44 -1.10 -7.93 8.78
C SER A 44 -1.68 -7.50 7.43
N VAL A 45 -1.29 -8.18 6.34
CA VAL A 45 -1.76 -7.84 4.98
C VAL A 45 -3.10 -8.50 4.66
N ARG A 46 -3.34 -9.73 5.14
CA ARG A 46 -4.51 -10.54 4.77
C ARG A 46 -5.72 -10.33 5.69
N ASN A 47 -5.50 -10.03 6.96
CA ASN A 47 -6.57 -9.92 7.96
C ASN A 47 -6.59 -8.54 8.67
N PRO A 48 -6.55 -7.41 7.93
CA PRO A 48 -6.55 -6.10 8.58
C PRO A 48 -7.90 -5.81 9.24
N LEU A 49 -7.84 -5.33 10.48
CA LEU A 49 -9.00 -4.79 11.18
C LEU A 49 -9.00 -3.26 11.11
N PHE A 50 -9.83 -2.71 10.24
CA PHE A 50 -10.03 -1.26 10.11
C PHE A 50 -11.00 -0.75 11.20
N VAL A 51 -10.45 -0.38 12.36
CA VAL A 51 -11.18 0.29 13.45
C VAL A 51 -11.24 1.79 13.19
N GLN A 52 -12.43 2.40 13.28
CA GLN A 52 -12.62 3.81 12.94
C GLN A 52 -11.70 4.75 13.75
N ASP A 53 -11.57 4.54 15.06
CA ASP A 53 -10.70 5.35 15.91
C ASP A 53 -9.22 5.35 15.47
N GLU A 54 -8.73 4.22 14.94
CA GLU A 54 -7.35 4.13 14.44
C GLU A 54 -7.24 4.79 13.07
N VAL A 55 -8.25 4.60 12.20
CA VAL A 55 -8.33 5.29 10.90
C VAL A 55 -8.33 6.81 11.10
N ASP A 56 -9.09 7.33 12.06
CA ASP A 56 -9.16 8.78 12.33
C ASP A 56 -7.80 9.34 12.80
N ARG A 57 -7.08 8.58 13.64
CA ARG A 57 -5.71 8.95 14.05
C ARG A 57 -4.75 8.95 12.88
N GLN A 58 -4.79 7.93 12.02
CA GLN A 58 -3.94 7.87 10.84
C GLN A 58 -4.28 8.99 9.85
N LEU A 59 -5.56 9.31 9.64
CA LEU A 59 -5.98 10.45 8.81
C LEU A 59 -5.47 11.80 9.33
N ALA A 60 -5.40 11.99 10.65
CA ALA A 60 -4.82 13.20 11.23
C ALA A 60 -3.32 13.31 10.91
N LEU A 61 -2.56 12.21 11.05
CA LEU A 61 -1.14 12.17 10.70
C LEU A 61 -0.92 12.35 9.20
N THR A 62 -1.71 11.67 8.35
CA THR A 62 -1.65 11.81 6.89
C THR A 62 -1.90 13.26 6.47
N ARG A 63 -2.84 13.98 7.09
CA ARG A 63 -3.08 15.40 6.81
C ARG A 63 -1.84 16.26 7.07
N GLU A 64 -1.11 16.00 8.15
CA GLU A 64 0.14 16.71 8.43
C GLU A 64 1.22 16.40 7.39
N GLU A 65 1.34 15.14 6.97
CA GLU A 65 2.26 14.70 5.93
C GLU A 65 1.96 15.34 4.57
N VAL A 66 0.69 15.37 4.17
CA VAL A 66 0.24 16.02 2.91
C VAL A 66 0.63 17.50 2.93
N HIS A 67 0.34 18.22 4.01
CA HIS A 67 0.74 19.62 4.15
C HIS A 67 2.25 19.82 4.10
N ALA A 68 3.04 18.90 4.66
CA ALA A 68 4.49 18.96 4.62
C ALA A 68 5.03 18.72 3.20
N VAL A 69 4.46 17.77 2.45
CA VAL A 69 4.83 17.47 1.06
C VAL A 69 4.48 18.63 0.13
N GLN A 70 3.30 19.24 0.27
CA GLN A 70 2.88 20.40 -0.54
C GLN A 70 3.81 21.61 -0.38
N LYS A 71 4.43 21.78 0.79
CA LYS A 71 5.43 22.83 1.04
C LYS A 71 6.80 22.51 0.47
N ASN A 72 7.02 21.30 -0.03
CA ASN A 72 8.26 20.87 -0.66
C ASN A 72 8.05 20.77 -2.19
N PRO A 73 8.45 21.81 -2.96
CA PRO A 73 8.19 21.85 -4.40
C PRO A 73 8.87 20.72 -5.17
N GLU A 74 10.02 20.22 -4.71
CA GLU A 74 10.71 19.09 -5.36
C GLU A 74 9.91 17.79 -5.24
N LYS A 75 9.31 17.54 -4.08
CA LYS A 75 8.46 16.36 -3.85
C LYS A 75 7.12 16.48 -4.56
N PHE A 76 6.56 17.69 -4.63
CA PHE A 76 5.24 17.92 -5.21
C PHE A 76 5.27 18.02 -6.75
N LEU A 77 6.40 18.38 -7.36
CA LEU A 77 6.50 18.55 -8.82
C LEU A 77 6.11 17.28 -9.61
N GLN A 78 6.54 16.10 -9.14
CA GLN A 78 6.18 14.83 -9.78
C GLN A 78 4.67 14.56 -9.74
N GLU A 79 4.01 14.99 -8.67
CA GLU A 79 2.57 14.85 -8.52
C GLU A 79 1.83 15.74 -9.52
N VAL A 80 2.25 17.00 -9.62
CA VAL A 80 1.69 17.95 -10.60
C VAL A 80 1.91 17.47 -12.03
N LEU A 81 3.10 16.94 -12.34
CA LEU A 81 3.40 16.43 -13.68
C LEU A 81 2.42 15.33 -14.11
N ASN A 82 2.11 14.38 -13.22
CA ASN A 82 1.16 13.31 -13.53
C ASN A 82 -0.26 13.86 -13.68
N LEU A 83 -0.65 14.82 -12.84
CA LEU A 83 -1.97 15.44 -12.88
C LEU A 83 -2.23 16.23 -14.18
N VAL A 84 -1.22 16.94 -14.70
CA VAL A 84 -1.37 17.78 -15.90
C VAL A 84 -0.98 17.07 -17.20
N GLY A 85 -0.12 16.05 -17.13
CA GLY A 85 0.40 15.34 -18.29
C GLY A 85 -0.42 14.13 -18.71
N TYR A 86 -1.35 13.66 -17.86
CA TYR A 86 -2.17 12.49 -18.15
C TYR A 86 -3.65 12.77 -17.93
N GLU A 87 -4.47 12.07 -18.70
CA GLU A 87 -5.89 11.86 -18.44
C GLU A 87 -6.13 10.40 -18.03
N GLY A 88 -7.09 10.17 -17.14
CA GLY A 88 -7.50 8.84 -16.69
C GLY A 88 -6.76 8.37 -15.44
N ALA A 89 -6.41 7.08 -15.38
CA ALA A 89 -5.99 6.44 -14.14
C ALA A 89 -4.70 6.99 -13.52
N ILE A 90 -3.71 7.37 -14.33
CA ILE A 90 -2.41 7.90 -13.85
C ILE A 90 -2.53 9.33 -13.32
N ALA A 91 -3.53 10.08 -13.81
CA ALA A 91 -3.82 11.44 -13.38
C ALA A 91 -4.41 11.50 -11.96
N ASN A 92 -4.89 10.37 -11.42
CA ASN A 92 -5.37 10.30 -10.06
C ASN A 92 -4.24 10.65 -9.08
N PRO A 93 -4.52 11.49 -8.07
CA PRO A 93 -3.50 11.91 -7.14
C PRO A 93 -3.07 10.73 -6.25
N LEU A 94 -1.76 10.53 -6.11
CA LEU A 94 -1.16 9.61 -5.15
C LEU A 94 -1.17 10.21 -3.74
N ILE A 95 -1.00 11.54 -3.66
CA ILE A 95 -1.10 12.28 -2.41
C ILE A 95 -2.55 12.74 -2.24
N ALA A 96 -3.27 12.16 -1.30
CA ALA A 96 -4.70 12.41 -1.12
C ALA A 96 -4.98 13.91 -0.90
N PRO A 97 -5.83 14.55 -1.73
CA PRO A 97 -6.22 15.94 -1.52
C PRO A 97 -7.08 16.08 -0.26
N GLU A 98 -7.15 17.29 0.30
CA GLU A 98 -7.82 17.55 1.58
C GLU A 98 -9.31 17.17 1.53
N GLU A 99 -9.96 17.38 0.37
CA GLU A 99 -11.35 16.99 0.15
C GLU A 99 -11.53 15.47 0.25
N ALA A 100 -10.57 14.69 -0.26
CA ALA A 100 -10.61 13.23 -0.16
C ALA A 100 -10.34 12.77 1.28
N LEU A 101 -9.38 13.38 1.98
CA LEU A 101 -9.10 13.10 3.39
C LEU A 101 -10.30 13.37 4.30
N GLY A 102 -11.19 14.30 3.93
CA GLY A 102 -12.43 14.57 4.64
C GLY A 102 -13.54 13.52 4.46
N ILE A 103 -13.41 12.62 3.46
CA ILE A 103 -14.43 11.62 3.10
C ILE A 103 -14.00 10.20 3.49
N ILE A 104 -12.69 9.91 3.46
CA ILE A 104 -12.14 8.59 3.79
C ILE A 104 -12.56 8.16 5.20
N ASN A 105 -13.00 6.92 5.34
CA ASN A 105 -13.37 6.29 6.60
C ASN A 105 -13.12 4.77 6.55
N ALA A 106 -13.32 4.08 7.68
CA ALA A 106 -13.04 2.66 7.79
C ALA A 106 -13.85 1.80 6.80
N ASP A 107 -15.09 2.19 6.49
CA ASP A 107 -15.93 1.44 5.54
C ASP A 107 -15.43 1.56 4.10
N ILE A 108 -14.99 2.76 3.69
CA ILE A 108 -14.39 3.00 2.38
C ILE A 108 -13.08 2.20 2.24
N ILE A 109 -12.21 2.24 3.25
CA ILE A 109 -10.94 1.50 3.24
C ILE A 109 -11.22 -0.01 3.18
N ARG A 110 -12.15 -0.51 3.99
CA ARG A 110 -12.53 -1.92 4.00
C ARG A 110 -13.08 -2.37 2.65
N LYS A 111 -13.91 -1.56 2.01
CA LYS A 111 -14.42 -1.83 0.67
C LYS A 111 -13.28 -1.89 -0.35
N PHE A 112 -12.41 -0.88 -0.37
CA PHE A 112 -11.24 -0.85 -1.25
C PHE A 112 -10.35 -2.09 -1.06
N TYR A 113 -10.11 -2.46 0.19
CA TYR A 113 -9.33 -3.65 0.55
C TYR A 113 -9.94 -4.92 -0.03
N HIS A 114 -11.22 -5.20 0.21
CA HIS A 114 -11.88 -6.41 -0.28
C HIS A 114 -11.89 -6.52 -1.81
N GLU A 115 -12.02 -5.38 -2.51
CA GLU A 115 -12.05 -5.33 -3.97
C GLU A 115 -10.64 -5.50 -4.59
N ASN A 116 -9.56 -5.15 -3.88
CA ASN A 116 -8.22 -5.06 -4.48
C ASN A 116 -7.18 -6.04 -3.92
N PHE A 117 -7.31 -6.47 -2.66
CA PHE A 117 -6.36 -7.39 -2.02
C PHE A 117 -6.82 -8.85 -2.22
N THR A 118 -6.59 -9.34 -3.43
CA THR A 118 -7.05 -10.65 -3.89
C THR A 118 -5.87 -11.55 -4.26
N ALA A 119 -6.06 -12.87 -4.17
CA ALA A 119 -4.98 -13.85 -4.38
C ALA A 119 -4.27 -13.72 -5.73
N ASP A 120 -4.98 -13.31 -6.78
CA ASP A 120 -4.47 -13.10 -8.14
C ASP A 120 -3.69 -11.79 -8.33
N ARG A 121 -3.60 -10.95 -7.29
CA ARG A 121 -2.94 -9.63 -7.31
C ARG A 121 -1.85 -9.50 -6.24
N VAL A 122 -1.55 -10.58 -5.52
CA VAL A 122 -0.53 -10.61 -4.46
C VAL A 122 0.63 -11.49 -4.89
N VAL A 123 1.84 -11.00 -4.65
CA VAL A 123 3.08 -11.76 -4.85
C VAL A 123 3.87 -11.71 -3.55
N LEU A 124 4.21 -12.89 -3.02
CA LEU A 124 5.16 -13.01 -1.92
C LEU A 124 6.56 -13.21 -2.48
N ALA A 125 7.46 -12.26 -2.22
CA ALA A 125 8.87 -12.33 -2.59
C ALA A 125 9.75 -12.39 -1.34
N ALA A 126 10.79 -13.22 -1.38
CA ALA A 126 11.76 -13.34 -0.29
C ALA A 126 13.18 -13.40 -0.82
N SER A 127 14.13 -12.89 -0.03
CA SER A 127 15.57 -12.95 -0.31
C SER A 127 16.30 -13.54 0.90
N GLY A 128 17.29 -14.41 0.64
CA GLY A 128 18.07 -15.06 1.70
C GLY A 128 17.35 -16.20 2.44
N VAL A 129 16.20 -16.65 1.93
CA VAL A 129 15.36 -17.73 2.46
C VAL A 129 15.39 -18.93 1.51
N ASP A 130 15.36 -20.15 2.06
CA ASP A 130 15.18 -21.37 1.27
C ASP A 130 13.75 -21.44 0.70
N HIS A 131 13.61 -21.80 -0.58
CA HIS A 131 12.32 -21.78 -1.24
C HIS A 131 11.32 -22.76 -0.61
N GLN A 132 11.77 -23.96 -0.25
CA GLN A 132 10.90 -24.97 0.35
C GLN A 132 10.45 -24.52 1.74
N GLN A 133 11.38 -23.99 2.54
CA GLN A 133 11.05 -23.43 3.86
C GLN A 133 10.00 -22.31 3.76
N LEU A 134 10.10 -21.44 2.75
CA LEU A 134 9.12 -20.38 2.53
C LEU A 134 7.74 -20.96 2.18
N LEU A 135 7.69 -21.95 1.28
CA LEU A 135 6.44 -22.60 0.88
C LEU A 135 5.77 -23.30 2.06
N ASP A 136 6.53 -24.02 2.88
CA ASP A 136 6.01 -24.77 4.04
C ASP A 136 5.28 -23.85 5.03
N VAL A 137 5.70 -22.59 5.15
CA VAL A 137 5.06 -21.58 6.01
C VAL A 137 3.96 -20.82 5.28
N ALA A 138 4.19 -20.40 4.04
CA ALA A 138 3.30 -19.50 3.33
C ALA A 138 2.07 -20.21 2.71
N GLU A 139 2.19 -21.44 2.25
CA GLU A 139 1.10 -22.17 1.58
C GLU A 139 -0.13 -22.35 2.51
N PRO A 140 0.01 -22.80 3.77
CA PRO A 140 -1.12 -22.86 4.70
C PRO A 140 -1.77 -21.51 4.97
N LEU A 141 -1.01 -20.41 4.88
CA LEU A 141 -1.46 -19.04 5.16
C LEU A 141 -2.06 -18.33 3.96
N LEU A 142 -1.91 -18.86 2.75
CA LEU A 142 -2.35 -18.19 1.50
C LEU A 142 -3.31 -19.05 0.66
N SER A 143 -3.35 -20.36 0.88
CA SER A 143 -4.09 -21.32 0.04
C SER A 143 -5.59 -21.05 -0.07
N ASP A 144 -6.19 -20.41 0.93
CA ASP A 144 -7.62 -20.08 1.01
C ASP A 144 -7.92 -18.58 0.80
N TRP A 145 -6.95 -17.79 0.34
CA TRP A 145 -7.19 -16.38 0.01
C TRP A 145 -8.15 -16.27 -1.17
N HIS A 146 -9.20 -15.45 -1.01
CA HIS A 146 -10.21 -15.24 -2.05
C HIS A 146 -9.60 -14.72 -3.35
N LYS A 147 -10.06 -15.29 -4.46
CA LYS A 147 -9.74 -14.80 -5.80
C LYS A 147 -10.59 -13.58 -6.13
N GLY A 148 -9.99 -12.60 -6.79
CA GLY A 148 -10.67 -11.40 -7.26
C GLY A 148 -11.55 -11.67 -8.47
N SER A 149 -12.43 -10.71 -8.75
CA SER A 149 -13.06 -10.64 -10.06
C SER A 149 -12.04 -10.15 -11.08
N PRO A 150 -12.05 -10.64 -12.33
CA PRO A 150 -11.20 -10.11 -13.39
C PRO A 150 -11.39 -8.60 -13.49
N MET A 151 -10.29 -7.84 -13.36
CA MET A 151 -10.31 -6.39 -13.44
C MET A 151 -9.59 -5.96 -14.71
N GLU A 152 -10.21 -5.09 -15.49
CA GLU A 152 -9.53 -4.48 -16.62
C GLU A 152 -8.48 -3.49 -16.11
N THR A 153 -7.29 -3.49 -16.73
CA THR A 153 -6.27 -2.50 -16.43
C THR A 153 -6.82 -1.10 -16.69
N PRO A 154 -6.83 -0.21 -15.68
CA PRO A 154 -7.30 1.16 -15.85
C PRO A 154 -6.52 1.86 -16.97
N LYS A 155 -7.23 2.51 -17.88
CA LYS A 155 -6.61 3.19 -19.04
C LYS A 155 -6.18 4.60 -18.66
N SER A 156 -5.08 5.05 -19.27
CA SER A 156 -4.60 6.42 -19.19
C SER A 156 -4.08 6.86 -20.55
N THR A 157 -4.21 8.14 -20.85
CA THR A 157 -3.68 8.75 -22.08
C THR A 157 -2.77 9.91 -21.70
N TYR A 158 -1.61 10.01 -22.33
CA TYR A 158 -0.74 11.17 -22.20
C TYR A 158 -1.30 12.32 -23.04
N THR A 159 -1.40 13.51 -22.46
CA THR A 159 -1.88 14.71 -23.16
C THR A 159 -0.70 15.50 -23.69
N ASP A 160 -0.48 15.48 -25.01
CA ASP A 160 0.59 16.23 -25.67
C ASP A 160 0.38 17.77 -25.59
N ASP A 161 1.47 18.47 -25.22
CA ASP A 161 1.91 19.85 -25.53
C ASP A 161 0.92 21.05 -25.56
N THR A 162 -0.36 20.90 -25.21
CA THR A 162 -1.32 22.02 -25.28
C THR A 162 -1.62 22.68 -23.93
N CYS A 163 -1.26 22.06 -22.79
CA CYS A 163 -1.56 22.64 -21.48
C CYS A 163 -0.44 23.54 -20.92
N CYS A 164 0.80 23.40 -21.40
CA CYS A 164 1.97 24.05 -20.78
C CYS A 164 2.45 25.35 -21.47
N VAL A 165 1.82 25.78 -22.57
CA VAL A 165 2.05 27.11 -23.18
C VAL A 165 1.14 28.14 -22.52
N GLY A 166 1.36 28.41 -21.24
CA GLY A 166 0.48 29.31 -20.50
C GLY A 166 0.85 29.58 -19.04
N PHE A 167 2.14 29.63 -18.70
CA PHE A 167 2.62 30.28 -17.48
C PHE A 167 3.92 31.04 -17.76
#